data_AF-Q6FP02-F1
#
_entry.id   AF-Q6FP02-F1
#
_cell.length_a   1.000
_cell.length_b   1.000
_cell.length_c   1.000
_cell.angle_alpha   90.00
_cell.angle_beta   90.00
_cell.angle_gamma   90.00
#
_symmetry.space_group_name_H-M   'P 1'
#
loop_
_entity.id
_entity.type
_entity.pdbx_description
1 polymer ?
#
loop_
_entity_poly.entity_id
_entity_poly.type
_entity_poly.pdbx_seq_one_letter_code
_entity_poly.pdbx_strand_id
1 'polypeptide(L)'
;MGTGDLNLLKSWNPKLVKNRKKVWEKEQRLLEEDEKIRKRQLEIAKEKEEEELLAGRDSTKGRKTGLEWMYQDDPTAKEDYLLGKKKLDTTVIKKAEVMEENQTPLTKINKTTVIPDAIYSKEDPMARFGTKVKRNKVVKKEPVKPLRGKTTNEPRTDNIKPKSDYKKRLQEELDY
;
A
#
# COMPACT_ATOMS: atom_id res chain seq x y z
N MET A 1 50.80 4.95 -30.89
CA MET A 1 50.93 3.85 -29.91
C MET A 1 49.55 3.32 -29.58
N GLY A 2 49.12 2.24 -30.25
CA GLY A 2 47.77 1.66 -30.16
C GLY A 2 47.69 0.50 -29.18
N THR A 3 48.37 0.60 -28.03
CA THR A 3 48.54 -0.50 -27.09
C THR A 3 47.45 -0.46 -26.03
N GLY A 4 46.25 -0.92 -26.39
CA GLY A 4 45.13 -1.14 -25.48
C GLY A 4 44.42 -2.43 -25.83
N ASP A 5 43.80 -3.09 -24.85
CA ASP A 5 43.00 -4.30 -25.07
C ASP A 5 41.93 -4.03 -26.15
N LEU A 6 42.05 -4.70 -27.31
CA LEU A 6 41.14 -4.57 -28.45
C LEU A 6 39.68 -4.82 -28.03
N ASN A 7 39.46 -5.65 -27.01
CA ASN A 7 38.14 -5.95 -26.50
C ASN A 7 37.48 -4.74 -25.84
N LEU A 8 38.24 -3.78 -25.29
CA LEU A 8 37.67 -2.55 -24.72
C LEU A 8 37.08 -1.62 -25.78
N LEU A 9 37.38 -1.84 -27.06
CA LEU A 9 36.78 -1.14 -28.19
C LEU A 9 35.49 -1.81 -28.68
N LYS A 10 35.15 -3.02 -28.18
CA LYS A 10 33.94 -3.74 -28.58
C LYS A 10 32.79 -3.44 -27.63
N SER A 11 31.63 -3.09 -28.19
CA SER A 11 30.42 -2.70 -27.42
C SER A 11 29.81 -3.83 -26.59
N TRP A 12 30.07 -5.08 -26.93
CA TRP A 12 29.57 -6.26 -26.22
C TRP A 12 30.41 -6.64 -24.98
N ASN A 13 31.62 -6.07 -24.81
CA ASN A 13 32.52 -6.45 -23.73
C ASN A 13 31.93 -6.08 -22.35
N PRO A 14 31.72 -7.04 -21.43
CA PRO A 14 31.17 -6.76 -20.11
C PRO A 14 32.09 -5.88 -19.24
N LYS A 15 33.41 -5.89 -19.52
CA LYS A 15 34.41 -5.07 -18.82
C LYS A 15 34.38 -3.59 -19.22
N LEU A 16 33.55 -3.19 -20.18
CA LEU A 16 33.40 -1.78 -20.52
C LEU A 16 32.63 -1.04 -19.41
N VAL A 17 33.11 0.14 -18.97
CA VAL A 17 32.48 0.95 -17.90
C VAL A 17 30.98 1.17 -18.16
N LYS A 18 30.59 1.47 -19.41
CA LYS A 18 29.18 1.69 -19.77
C LYS A 18 28.32 0.43 -19.58
N ASN A 19 28.89 -0.75 -19.80
CA ASN A 19 28.18 -2.02 -19.65
C ASN A 19 28.05 -2.41 -18.18
N ARG A 20 29.12 -2.24 -17.38
CA ARG A 20 29.04 -2.37 -15.92
C ARG A 20 27.95 -1.47 -15.33
N LYS A 21 27.86 -0.22 -15.78
CA LYS A 21 26.81 0.71 -15.35
C LYS A 21 25.41 0.19 -15.68
N LYS A 22 25.19 -0.34 -16.89
CA LYS A 22 23.90 -0.92 -17.29
C LYS A 22 23.53 -2.15 -16.45
N VAL A 23 24.50 -3.00 -16.14
CA VAL A 23 24.30 -4.18 -15.28
C VAL A 23 23.91 -3.71 -13.88
N TRP A 24 24.67 -2.77 -13.31
CA TRP A 24 24.39 -2.19 -11.99
C TRP A 24 23.00 -1.54 -11.91
N GLU A 25 22.58 -0.78 -12.92
CA GLU A 25 21.23 -0.19 -12.97
C GLU A 25 20.13 -1.26 -12.99
N LYS A 26 20.36 -2.41 -13.64
CA LYS A 26 19.41 -3.53 -13.64
C LYS A 26 19.39 -4.26 -12.31
N GLU A 27 20.56 -4.54 -11.74
CA GLU A 27 20.69 -5.16 -10.41
C GLU A 27 20.01 -4.31 -9.34
N GLN A 28 20.21 -2.99 -9.40
CA GLN A 28 19.57 -2.06 -8.46
C GLN A 28 18.04 -2.09 -8.57
N ARG A 29 17.50 -2.14 -9.79
CA ARG A 29 16.05 -2.28 -10.01
C ARG A 29 15.51 -3.61 -9.49
N LEU A 30 16.26 -4.71 -9.68
CA LEU A 30 15.89 -6.02 -9.15
C LEU A 30 15.89 -6.04 -7.62
N LEU A 31 16.86 -5.39 -6.97
CA LEU A 31 16.88 -5.25 -5.52
C LEU A 31 15.68 -4.45 -5.01
N GLU A 32 15.31 -3.36 -5.69
CA GLU A 32 14.11 -2.58 -5.34
C GLU A 32 12.80 -3.38 -5.52
N GLU A 33 12.73 -4.24 -6.53
CA GLU A 33 11.60 -5.15 -6.75
C GLU A 33 11.54 -6.24 -5.67
N ASP A 34 12.67 -6.84 -5.34
CA ASP A 34 12.78 -7.86 -4.29
C ASP A 34 12.41 -7.29 -2.91
N GLU A 35 12.86 -6.08 -2.57
CA GLU A 35 12.46 -5.38 -1.35
C GLU A 35 10.93 -5.14 -1.28
N LYS A 36 10.28 -4.81 -2.40
CA LYS A 36 8.82 -4.64 -2.46
C LYS A 36 8.10 -5.97 -2.27
N ILE A 37 8.60 -7.03 -2.91
CA ILE A 37 8.05 -8.38 -2.78
C ILE A 37 8.19 -8.86 -1.33
N ARG A 38 9.35 -8.67 -0.71
CA ARG A 38 9.60 -9.04 0.69
C ARG A 38 8.67 -8.31 1.66
N LYS A 39 8.44 -7.00 1.46
CA LYS A 39 7.46 -6.23 2.25
C LYS A 39 6.06 -6.83 2.13
N ARG A 40 5.61 -7.14 0.91
CA ARG A 40 4.31 -7.77 0.66
C ARG A 40 4.21 -9.16 1.29
N GLN A 41 5.27 -9.96 1.24
CA GLN A 41 5.30 -11.28 1.88
C GLN A 41 5.18 -11.17 3.40
N LEU A 42 5.83 -10.17 4.01
CA LEU A 42 5.71 -9.90 5.45
C LEU A 42 4.28 -9.49 5.82
N GLU A 43 3.63 -8.65 5.01
CA GLU A 43 2.23 -8.26 5.20
C GLU A 43 1.30 -9.49 5.14
N ILE A 44 1.48 -10.36 4.15
CA ILE A 44 0.71 -11.61 4.02
C ILE A 44 0.96 -12.56 5.19
N ALA A 45 2.22 -12.69 5.65
CA ALA A 45 2.55 -13.54 6.79
C ALA A 45 1.87 -13.03 8.08
N LYS A 46 1.85 -11.71 8.27
CA LYS A 46 1.14 -11.07 9.39
C LYS A 46 -0.38 -11.29 9.31
N GLU A 47 -0.97 -11.15 8.11
CA GLU A 47 -2.39 -11.40 7.88
C GLU A 47 -2.75 -12.87 8.20
N LYS A 48 -1.90 -13.82 7.80
CA LYS A 48 -2.07 -15.24 8.13
C LYS A 48 -1.97 -15.54 9.62
N GLU A 49 -1.03 -14.92 10.32
CA GLU A 49 -0.89 -15.07 11.78
C GLU A 49 -2.14 -14.55 12.50
N GLU A 50 -2.68 -13.41 12.06
CA GLU A 50 -3.94 -12.88 12.59
C GLU A 50 -5.14 -13.79 12.28
N GLU A 51 -5.22 -14.30 11.05
CA GLU A 51 -6.26 -15.25 10.64
C GLU A 51 -6.19 -16.55 11.45
N GLU A 52 -4.99 -17.09 11.71
CA GLU A 52 -4.79 -18.30 12.52
C GLU A 52 -5.24 -18.09 13.97
N LEU A 53 -4.90 -16.93 14.57
CA LEU A 53 -5.35 -16.56 15.91
C LEU A 53 -6.88 -16.40 15.98
N LEU A 54 -7.50 -15.82 14.95
CA LEU A 54 -8.96 -15.70 14.85
C LEU A 54 -9.63 -17.06 14.64
N ALA A 55 -9.08 -17.91 13.78
CA ALA A 55 -9.58 -19.26 13.52
C ALA A 55 -9.54 -20.13 14.79
N GLY A 56 -8.46 -20.06 15.57
CA GLY A 56 -8.36 -20.75 16.86
C GLY A 56 -9.35 -20.24 17.92
N ARG A 57 -9.69 -18.95 17.86
CA ARG A 57 -10.75 -18.37 18.72
C ARG A 57 -12.14 -18.82 18.29
N ASP A 58 -12.42 -18.83 16.99
CA ASP A 58 -13.73 -19.22 16.44
C ASP A 58 -13.98 -20.73 16.50
N SER A 59 -12.94 -21.58 16.46
CA SER A 59 -13.11 -23.02 16.69
C SER A 59 -13.63 -23.35 18.09
N THR A 60 -13.31 -22.50 19.09
CA THR A 60 -13.89 -22.62 20.44
C THR A 60 -15.27 -21.96 20.56
N LYS A 61 -15.62 -21.07 19.63
CA LYS A 61 -16.79 -20.20 19.68
C LYS A 61 -17.50 -20.28 18.33
N GLY A 62 -18.19 -21.41 18.11
CA GLY A 62 -18.75 -21.82 16.82
C GLY A 62 -19.29 -20.67 15.96
N ARG A 63 -18.90 -20.67 14.67
CA ARG A 63 -19.29 -19.75 13.58
C ARG A 63 -20.17 -18.57 14.00
N LYS A 64 -19.54 -17.52 14.54
CA LYS A 64 -20.22 -16.27 14.86
C LYS A 64 -20.64 -15.59 13.56
N THR A 65 -21.94 -15.50 13.32
CA THR A 65 -22.54 -14.90 12.11
C THR A 65 -22.37 -13.38 12.03
N GLY A 66 -21.55 -12.76 12.90
CA GLY A 66 -21.47 -11.31 13.07
C GLY A 66 -22.74 -10.68 13.67
N LEU A 67 -23.86 -11.40 13.68
CA LEU A 67 -25.15 -11.00 14.26
C LEU A 67 -25.23 -11.30 15.77
N GLU A 68 -24.14 -11.72 16.41
CA GLU A 68 -24.21 -12.07 17.83
C GLU A 68 -24.59 -10.88 18.70
N TRP A 69 -24.15 -9.66 18.35
CA TRP A 69 -24.60 -8.46 19.06
C TRP A 69 -26.11 -8.23 18.96
N MET A 70 -26.77 -8.73 17.90
CA MET A 70 -28.20 -8.58 17.67
C MET A 70 -29.01 -9.65 18.43
N TYR A 71 -28.51 -10.87 18.51
CA TYR A 71 -29.18 -11.98 19.21
C TYR A 71 -28.77 -12.11 20.68
N GLN A 72 -27.79 -11.33 21.15
CA GLN A 72 -27.40 -11.28 22.55
C GLN A 72 -28.41 -10.52 23.42
N ASP A 73 -29.23 -9.66 22.82
CA ASP A 73 -30.36 -9.01 23.49
C ASP A 73 -31.50 -10.03 23.65
N ASP A 74 -31.69 -10.51 24.88
CA ASP A 74 -32.81 -11.39 25.25
C ASP A 74 -34.13 -10.61 25.10
N PRO A 75 -35.00 -10.94 24.12
CA PRO A 75 -36.23 -10.17 23.86
C PRO A 75 -37.16 -10.19 25.08
N THR A 76 -37.11 -11.26 25.88
CA THR A 76 -37.94 -11.40 27.09
C THR A 76 -37.56 -10.41 28.19
N ALA A 77 -36.28 -10.04 28.28
CA ALA A 77 -35.84 -9.08 29.29
C ALA A 77 -36.43 -7.69 29.04
N LYS A 78 -36.59 -7.29 27.76
CA LYS A 78 -37.19 -6.00 27.38
C LYS A 78 -38.70 -5.97 27.63
N GLU A 79 -39.39 -7.07 27.32
CA GLU A 79 -40.83 -7.19 27.55
C GLU A 79 -41.19 -7.21 29.05
N ASP A 80 -40.37 -7.81 29.90
CA ASP A 80 -40.61 -7.86 31.34
C ASP A 80 -40.56 -6.47 32.02
N TYR A 81 -39.72 -5.56 31.51
CA TYR A 81 -39.71 -4.16 31.96
C TYR A 81 -40.93 -3.39 31.45
N LEU A 82 -41.36 -3.64 30.21
CA LEU A 82 -42.57 -3.03 29.63
C LEU A 82 -43.87 -3.52 30.28
N LEU A 83 -43.91 -4.80 30.68
CA LEU A 83 -45.03 -5.44 31.37
C LEU A 83 -45.02 -5.22 32.89
N GLY A 84 -44.03 -4.47 33.42
CA GLY A 84 -43.94 -4.13 34.84
C GLY A 84 -43.62 -5.32 35.76
N LYS A 85 -43.18 -6.46 35.22
CA LYS A 85 -42.84 -7.66 36.02
C LYS A 85 -41.52 -7.49 36.75
N LYS A 86 -40.59 -6.71 36.19
CA LYS A 86 -39.28 -6.41 36.79
C LYS A 86 -39.23 -4.94 37.17
N LYS A 87 -38.89 -4.66 38.44
CA LYS A 87 -38.67 -3.29 38.90
C LYS A 87 -37.46 -2.71 38.18
N LEU A 88 -37.60 -1.48 37.68
CA LEU A 88 -36.48 -0.73 37.12
C LEU A 88 -35.42 -0.55 38.21
N ASP A 89 -34.23 -1.10 37.97
CA ASP A 89 -33.10 -0.86 38.86
C ASP A 89 -32.62 0.58 38.66
N THR A 90 -32.36 1.29 39.76
CA THR A 90 -31.91 2.69 39.74
C THR A 90 -30.59 2.89 38.98
N THR A 91 -29.85 1.80 38.76
CA THR A 91 -28.65 1.75 37.92
C THR A 91 -28.95 1.96 36.43
N VAL A 92 -30.12 1.54 35.95
CA VAL A 92 -30.56 1.70 34.55
C VAL A 92 -30.97 3.14 34.28
N ILE A 93 -31.66 3.76 35.25
CA ILE A 93 -32.07 5.17 35.19
C ILE A 93 -30.82 6.08 35.16
N LYS A 94 -29.83 5.81 36.03
CA LYS A 94 -28.55 6.54 36.01
C LYS A 94 -27.75 6.34 34.73
N LYS A 95 -27.79 5.15 34.12
CA LYS A 95 -27.17 4.91 32.81
C LYS A 95 -27.85 5.70 31.70
N ALA A 96 -29.17 5.84 31.71
CA ALA A 96 -29.89 6.66 30.75
C ALA A 96 -29.54 8.15 30.88
N GLU A 97 -29.37 8.64 32.11
CA GLU A 97 -28.93 10.02 32.40
C GLU A 97 -27.50 10.27 31.87
N VAL A 98 -26.59 9.30 32.06
CA VAL A 98 -25.22 9.35 31.50
C VAL A 98 -25.21 9.19 29.97
N MET A 99 -26.18 8.49 29.39
CA MET A 99 -26.32 8.34 27.93
C MET A 99 -26.96 9.56 27.26
N GLU A 100 -27.82 10.30 27.96
CA GLU A 100 -28.34 11.61 27.50
C GLU A 100 -27.30 12.73 27.70
N GLU A 101 -26.52 12.70 28.78
CA GLU A 101 -25.44 13.68 29.01
C GLU A 101 -24.31 13.57 27.97
N ASN A 102 -24.09 12.37 27.42
CA ASN A 102 -23.15 12.13 26.33
C ASN A 102 -23.78 12.26 24.92
N GLN A 103 -25.09 12.49 24.82
CA GLN A 103 -25.74 12.88 23.57
C GLN A 103 -25.75 14.40 23.48
N THR A 104 -24.61 14.94 23.02
CA THR A 104 -24.48 16.35 22.66
C THR A 104 -25.66 16.77 21.77
N PRO A 105 -26.45 17.80 22.16
CA PRO A 105 -27.56 18.26 21.35
C PRO A 105 -27.03 18.72 20.00
N LEU A 106 -27.55 18.12 18.92
CA LEU A 106 -27.26 18.45 17.52
C LEU A 106 -27.83 19.81 17.13
N THR A 107 -27.58 20.88 17.90
CA THR A 107 -27.92 22.25 17.52
C THR A 107 -27.02 23.25 18.24
N LYS A 108 -26.29 24.06 17.47
CA LYS A 108 -25.59 25.30 17.86
C LYS A 108 -24.28 25.14 18.65
N ILE A 109 -23.14 24.96 17.97
CA ILE A 109 -21.85 25.44 18.51
C ILE A 109 -21.07 26.17 17.42
N ASN A 110 -20.54 27.31 17.85
CA ASN A 110 -19.96 28.38 17.10
C ASN A 110 -18.56 28.06 16.56
N LYS A 111 -18.18 28.93 15.62
CA LYS A 111 -16.88 29.06 14.97
C LYS A 111 -15.67 28.84 15.91
N THR A 112 -14.67 28.17 15.34
CA THR A 112 -13.23 28.23 15.65
C THR A 112 -12.75 27.70 17.00
N THR A 113 -12.38 26.41 17.02
CA THR A 113 -11.31 25.90 17.89
C THR A 113 -10.66 24.70 17.22
N VAL A 114 -9.34 24.76 17.12
CA VAL A 114 -8.46 23.77 16.48
C VAL A 114 -8.40 22.55 17.39
N ILE A 115 -8.95 21.41 16.95
CA ILE A 115 -8.86 20.13 17.68
C ILE A 115 -7.42 19.61 17.49
N PRO A 116 -6.61 19.43 18.55
CA PRO A 116 -5.22 19.03 18.44
C PRO A 116 -5.09 17.54 18.03
N ASP A 117 -3.96 17.23 17.39
CA ASP A 117 -3.52 15.99 16.71
C ASP A 117 -3.54 14.66 17.53
N ALA A 118 -4.42 14.50 18.52
CA ALA A 118 -4.37 13.42 19.52
C ALA A 118 -5.41 12.30 19.35
N ILE A 119 -6.29 12.37 18.35
CA ILE A 119 -7.32 11.33 18.09
C ILE A 119 -6.84 10.25 17.10
N TYR A 120 -5.68 10.46 16.48
CA TYR A 120 -5.04 9.46 15.62
C TYR A 120 -3.87 8.82 16.37
N SER A 121 -4.05 7.59 16.84
CA SER A 121 -2.95 6.75 17.35
C SER A 121 -1.87 6.64 16.26
N LYS A 122 -0.59 6.61 16.67
CA LYS A 122 0.54 6.51 15.73
C LYS A 122 0.60 5.17 15.00
N GLU A 123 -0.22 4.22 15.45
CA GLU A 123 -0.30 2.83 14.99
C GLU A 123 -1.44 2.57 13.99
N ASP A 124 -2.33 3.54 13.75
CA ASP A 124 -3.44 3.37 12.79
C ASP A 124 -2.95 3.52 11.33
N PRO A 125 -3.10 2.50 10.46
CA PRO A 125 -2.76 2.62 9.03
C PRO A 125 -3.51 3.78 8.34
N MET A 126 -4.69 4.15 8.81
CA MET A 126 -5.48 5.27 8.29
C MET A 126 -4.85 6.64 8.61
N ALA A 127 -4.18 6.76 9.76
CA ALA A 127 -3.49 7.98 10.18
C ALA A 127 -2.35 8.37 9.23
N ARG A 128 -1.80 7.40 8.48
CA ARG A 128 -0.76 7.63 7.47
C ARG A 128 -1.31 8.31 6.21
N PHE A 129 -2.60 8.18 5.93
CA PHE A 129 -3.28 8.76 4.77
C PHE A 129 -3.94 10.12 5.06
N GLY A 130 -4.15 10.47 6.34
CA GLY A 130 -4.93 11.64 6.76
C GLY A 130 -4.23 13.01 6.72
N THR A 131 -2.91 13.09 6.55
CA THR A 131 -2.20 14.39 6.72
C THR A 131 -1.00 14.54 5.78
N LYS A 132 -1.20 14.68 4.46
CA LYS A 132 -0.07 14.95 3.53
C LYS A 132 -0.45 15.57 2.18
N VAL A 133 -1.21 16.68 2.21
CA VAL A 133 -1.27 17.63 1.07
C VAL A 133 -0.53 18.90 1.45
N LYS A 134 0.80 18.84 1.51
CA LYS A 134 1.66 20.05 1.44
C LYS A 134 2.41 20.01 0.11
N ARG A 135 1.91 20.84 -0.79
CA ARG A 135 2.35 21.06 -2.17
C ARG A 135 3.87 21.15 -2.27
N ASN A 136 4.45 20.40 -3.19
CA ASN A 136 5.86 20.49 -3.57
C ASN A 136 6.22 21.95 -3.89
N LYS A 137 7.13 22.52 -3.09
CA LYS A 137 7.77 23.79 -3.42
C LYS A 137 8.57 23.58 -4.71
N VAL A 138 8.23 24.40 -5.69
CA VAL A 138 8.89 24.57 -6.99
C VAL A 138 10.42 24.50 -6.85
N VAL A 139 11.01 23.44 -7.39
CA VAL A 139 12.46 23.39 -7.67
C VAL A 139 12.72 24.45 -8.73
N LYS A 140 13.35 25.56 -8.33
CA LYS A 140 13.96 26.53 -9.24
C LYS A 140 15.05 25.79 -10.03
N LYS A 141 14.70 25.28 -11.22
CA LYS A 141 15.69 24.80 -12.19
C LYS A 141 16.25 26.03 -12.89
N GLU A 142 17.54 26.26 -12.71
CA GLU A 142 18.29 27.29 -13.42
C GLU A 142 18.18 27.08 -14.94
N PRO A 143 18.12 28.16 -15.74
CA PRO A 143 18.08 28.05 -17.19
C PRO A 143 19.45 27.61 -17.71
N VAL A 144 19.55 26.35 -18.14
CA VAL A 144 20.73 25.85 -18.88
C VAL A 144 20.75 26.53 -20.25
N LYS A 145 21.81 27.30 -20.50
CA LYS A 145 22.08 28.00 -21.78
C LYS A 145 22.09 27.01 -22.95
N PRO A 146 21.45 27.31 -24.09
CA PRO A 146 21.50 26.44 -25.26
C PRO A 146 22.88 26.52 -25.94
N LEU A 147 23.67 25.45 -25.81
CA LEU A 147 24.87 25.26 -26.62
C LEU A 147 24.45 24.84 -28.04
N ARG A 148 24.55 25.80 -28.96
CA ARG A 148 24.30 25.66 -30.40
C ARG A 148 25.60 25.30 -31.12
N GLY A 149 25.55 24.24 -31.95
CA GLY A 149 26.53 23.91 -33.00
C GLY A 149 27.47 22.74 -32.62
N LYS A 150 27.83 21.80 -33.51
CA LYS A 150 27.71 21.66 -34.97
C LYS A 150 27.78 20.15 -35.33
N THR A 151 26.84 19.73 -36.18
CA THR A 151 26.97 18.86 -37.38
C THR A 151 27.71 17.50 -37.36
N THR A 152 27.09 16.56 -38.10
CA THR A 152 27.59 15.33 -38.78
C THR A 152 27.54 14.00 -38.00
N ASN A 153 26.47 13.22 -38.22
CA ASN A 153 26.51 11.98 -39.01
C ASN A 153 25.15 11.26 -39.03
N GLU A 154 24.85 10.74 -40.22
CA GLU A 154 23.58 10.30 -40.80
C GLU A 154 22.87 9.11 -40.12
N PRO A 155 21.55 8.90 -40.38
CA PRO A 155 20.80 7.77 -39.85
C PRO A 155 21.04 6.50 -40.67
N ARG A 156 21.50 5.42 -40.01
CA ARG A 156 21.33 4.06 -40.53
C ARG A 156 20.11 3.43 -39.86
N THR A 157 18.99 3.46 -40.57
CA THR A 157 17.82 2.63 -40.29
C THR A 157 17.92 1.36 -41.13
N ASP A 158 18.67 0.36 -40.64
CA ASP A 158 18.67 -0.97 -41.23
C ASP A 158 17.95 -1.94 -40.29
N ASN A 159 16.73 -2.30 -40.68
CA ASN A 159 16.12 -3.62 -40.46
C ASN A 159 15.94 -4.10 -39.01
N ILE A 160 15.07 -3.41 -38.26
CA ILE A 160 14.44 -4.03 -37.08
C ILE A 160 13.32 -4.95 -37.59
N LYS A 161 13.65 -6.24 -37.75
CA LYS A 161 12.66 -7.30 -38.03
C LYS A 161 11.62 -7.34 -36.90
N PRO A 162 10.32 -7.45 -37.19
CA PRO A 162 9.29 -7.56 -36.17
C PRO A 162 9.49 -8.83 -35.34
N LYS A 163 9.26 -8.71 -34.02
CA LYS A 163 9.41 -9.79 -33.01
C LYS A 163 8.36 -10.91 -33.12
N SER A 164 7.75 -11.12 -34.29
CA SER A 164 6.72 -12.15 -34.50
C SER A 164 7.29 -13.56 -34.71
N ASP A 165 8.58 -13.71 -35.01
CA ASP A 165 9.16 -15.02 -35.37
C ASP A 165 9.81 -15.81 -34.22
N TYR A 166 9.90 -15.25 -33.01
CA TYR A 166 10.53 -15.97 -31.89
C TYR A 166 9.67 -17.12 -31.35
N LYS A 167 8.38 -17.17 -31.68
CA LYS A 167 7.47 -18.23 -31.24
C LYS A 167 7.41 -19.44 -32.20
N LYS A 168 7.76 -19.30 -33.48
CA LYS A 168 7.77 -20.44 -34.42
C LYS A 168 9.02 -21.30 -34.28
N ARG A 169 10.18 -20.68 -34.00
CA ARG A 169 11.46 -21.39 -33.95
C ARG A 169 11.64 -22.29 -32.72
N LEU A 170 10.90 -22.03 -31.65
CA LEU A 170 10.90 -22.84 -30.41
C LEU A 170 9.96 -24.04 -30.47
N GLN A 171 9.01 -24.04 -31.42
CA GLN A 171 8.14 -25.19 -31.66
C GLN A 171 8.83 -26.22 -32.58
N GLU A 172 9.70 -25.76 -33.48
CA GLU A 172 10.38 -26.60 -34.49
C GLU A 172 11.60 -27.34 -33.91
N GLU A 173 12.17 -26.89 -32.78
CA GLU A 173 13.23 -27.61 -32.04
C GLU A 173 12.68 -28.69 -31.07
N LEU A 174 11.36 -28.83 -30.94
CA LEU A 174 10.73 -29.85 -30.08
C LEU A 174 10.16 -31.05 -30.86
N ASP A 175 10.16 -31.02 -32.20
CA ASP A 175 9.60 -32.07 -33.07
C ASP A 175 10.68 -32.85 -33.86
N TYR A 176 11.95 -32.85 -33.40
CA TYR A 176 13.05 -33.69 -33.93
C TYR A 176 13.82 -34.38 -32.79
#